data_AF-A0A8C3HJ63-F1
#
_entry.id   AF-A0A8C3HJ63-F1
#
_cell.length_a   1.000
_cell.length_b   1.000
_cell.length_c   1.000
_cell.angle_alpha   90.00
_cell.angle_beta   90.00
_cell.angle_gamma   90.00
#
_symmetry.space_group_name_H-M   'P 1'
#
loop_
_entity.id
_entity.type
_entity.pdbx_description
1 polymer ?
#
loop_
_entity_poly.entity_id
_entity_poly.type
_entity_poly.pdbx_seq_one_letter_code
_entity_poly.pdbx_strand_id
1 'polypeptide(L)'
;MNPYHVDSLLQLSEVCRMQEDQEMARDLVERALYSLECAFHPVFSLTSGTCRLDYRRPENRAFYLSLFKHMIFLEKRGCPRTALEFCKLILSLDPENDPLCVLLLIDLLSLRAREYSFLTRMFQEWEGHRNLSQLPNFAFSVPLAYFLLSQQEALSEAELSQARERAAHLLQHALIMFPSVLMPLLDHCSVQPDSRVASHSFFGLQAQISQPPALNQLVSLYVGRTHSLWKDPAIMAWLETNVHEVLRRVDTSEPVVEEFAQKRKVRYQSAPRNISRHVILSELKEATAALPLEVTSQPVIGFDPLPPLDSITSYTRPERTTHPSNESTLSLFFRSLLPNFTLQGEIRQDGDEEAGAGQDLNQGVNRLMAAMRDMLANIQFQEPPRDENPDGDADWD
;
A
#
# COMPACT_ATOMS: atom_id res chain seq x y z
N MET A 1 3.23 -27.23 -5.71
CA MET A 1 2.94 -25.91 -5.09
C MET A 1 2.97 -26.09 -3.60
N ASN A 2 3.71 -25.27 -2.85
CA ASN A 2 3.70 -25.31 -1.39
C ASN A 2 2.50 -24.48 -0.89
N PRO A 3 1.45 -25.10 -0.30
CA PRO A 3 0.20 -24.42 0.03
C PRO A 3 0.35 -23.35 1.12
N TYR A 4 1.47 -23.31 1.84
CA TYR A 4 1.72 -22.40 2.97
C TYR A 4 2.92 -21.46 2.75
N HIS A 5 3.41 -21.33 1.51
CA HIS A 5 4.47 -20.36 1.22
C HIS A 5 3.90 -18.93 1.20
N VAL A 6 4.18 -18.16 2.25
CA VAL A 6 3.59 -16.85 2.55
C VAL A 6 3.73 -15.87 1.39
N ASP A 7 4.92 -15.69 0.82
CA ASP A 7 5.14 -14.72 -0.28
C ASP A 7 4.35 -15.11 -1.54
N SER A 8 4.21 -16.41 -1.81
CA SER A 8 3.40 -16.89 -2.94
C SER A 8 1.91 -16.66 -2.69
N LEU A 9 1.44 -16.86 -1.46
CA LEU A 9 0.05 -16.56 -1.09
C LEU A 9 -0.25 -15.07 -1.24
N LEU A 10 0.66 -14.20 -0.81
CA LEU A 10 0.53 -12.74 -0.97
C LEU A 10 0.53 -12.32 -2.45
N GLN A 11 1.39 -12.91 -3.27
CA GLN A 11 1.44 -12.63 -4.70
C GLN A 11 0.22 -13.16 -5.45
N LEU A 12 -0.28 -14.35 -5.10
CA LEU A 12 -1.49 -14.91 -5.68
C LEU A 12 -2.73 -14.12 -5.24
N SER A 13 -2.79 -13.65 -4.00
CA SER A 13 -3.84 -12.76 -3.52
C SER A 13 -3.93 -11.51 -4.39
N GLU A 14 -2.79 -10.95 -4.77
CA GLU A 14 -2.70 -9.81 -5.66
C GLU A 14 -3.29 -10.10 -7.05
N VAL A 15 -2.95 -11.26 -7.62
CA VAL A 15 -3.49 -11.70 -8.92
C VAL A 15 -5.00 -11.92 -8.85
N CYS A 16 -5.50 -12.62 -7.83
CA CYS A 16 -6.94 -12.83 -7.63
C CYS A 16 -7.69 -11.50 -7.51
N ARG A 17 -7.12 -10.55 -6.75
CA ARG A 17 -7.69 -9.20 -6.57
C ARG A 17 -7.75 -8.44 -7.91
N MET A 18 -6.72 -8.54 -8.75
CA MET A 18 -6.69 -7.95 -10.09
C MET A 18 -7.72 -8.60 -11.05
N GLN A 19 -8.05 -9.86 -10.82
CA GLN A 19 -9.10 -10.59 -11.55
C GLN A 19 -10.50 -10.36 -10.96
N GLU A 20 -10.64 -9.40 -10.04
CA GLU A 20 -11.88 -9.08 -9.32
C GLU A 20 -12.41 -10.20 -8.39
N ASP A 21 -11.63 -11.26 -8.18
CA ASP A 21 -11.92 -12.33 -7.21
C ASP A 21 -11.46 -11.92 -5.80
N GLN A 22 -12.25 -11.05 -5.17
CA GLN A 22 -11.96 -10.50 -3.84
C GLN A 22 -12.05 -11.56 -2.73
N GLU A 23 -12.91 -12.57 -2.89
CA GLU A 23 -13.10 -13.62 -1.89
C GLU A 23 -11.88 -14.52 -1.82
N MET A 24 -11.41 -15.03 -2.96
CA MET A 24 -10.19 -15.83 -3.01
C MET A 24 -8.97 -15.02 -2.58
N ALA A 25 -8.87 -13.75 -2.99
CA ALA A 25 -7.78 -12.88 -2.59
C ALA A 25 -7.68 -12.73 -1.06
N ARG A 26 -8.82 -12.57 -0.38
CA ARG A 26 -8.91 -12.50 1.07
C ARG A 26 -8.50 -13.83 1.70
N ASP A 27 -9.06 -14.94 1.24
CA ASP A 27 -8.79 -16.26 1.79
C ASP A 27 -7.31 -16.62 1.72
N LEU A 28 -6.62 -16.19 0.66
CA LEU A 28 -5.16 -16.35 0.51
C LEU A 28 -4.37 -15.53 1.55
N VAL A 29 -4.81 -14.31 1.87
CA VAL A 29 -4.18 -13.50 2.94
C VAL A 29 -4.46 -14.08 4.32
N GLU A 30 -5.67 -14.59 4.57
CA GLU A 30 -6.01 -15.26 5.83
C GLU A 30 -5.19 -16.54 6.01
N ARG A 31 -5.00 -17.34 4.94
CA ARG A 31 -4.08 -18.49 4.96
C ARG A 31 -2.64 -18.09 5.22
N ALA A 32 -2.18 -16.97 4.67
CA ALA A 32 -0.85 -16.43 4.92
C ALA A 32 -0.66 -16.06 6.41
N LEU A 33 -1.65 -15.37 7.00
CA LEU A 33 -1.65 -15.04 8.43
C LEU A 33 -1.68 -16.29 9.31
N TYR A 34 -2.54 -17.26 8.98
CA TYR A 34 -2.59 -18.54 9.68
C TYR A 34 -1.24 -19.27 9.66
N SER A 35 -0.58 -19.30 8.50
CA SER A 35 0.75 -19.92 8.36
C SER A 35 1.79 -19.28 9.28
N LEU A 36 1.75 -17.95 9.40
CA LEU A 36 2.64 -17.18 10.27
C LEU A 36 2.31 -17.41 11.75
N GLU A 37 1.02 -17.43 12.10
CA GLU A 37 0.55 -17.69 13.46
C GLU A 37 0.99 -19.06 13.97
N CYS A 38 0.90 -20.10 13.14
CA CYS A 38 1.38 -21.43 13.47
C CYS A 38 2.89 -21.50 13.78
N ALA A 39 3.67 -20.52 13.30
CA ALA A 39 5.12 -20.46 13.49
C ALA A 39 5.54 -19.52 14.64
N PHE A 40 4.60 -18.88 15.34
CA PHE A 40 4.95 -17.98 16.43
C PHE A 40 5.59 -18.71 17.60
N HIS A 41 6.64 -18.09 18.14
CA HIS A 41 7.22 -18.54 19.39
C HIS A 41 6.17 -18.40 20.51
N PRO A 42 6.05 -19.36 21.45
CA PRO A 42 5.02 -19.31 22.50
C PRO A 42 5.04 -18.04 23.38
N VAL A 43 6.19 -17.37 23.47
CA VAL A 43 6.33 -16.10 24.23
C VAL A 43 6.03 -14.85 23.40
N PHE A 44 5.80 -15.00 22.10
CA PHE A 44 5.47 -13.90 21.21
C PHE A 44 3.99 -13.54 21.38
N SER A 45 3.72 -12.54 22.22
CA SER A 45 2.38 -12.08 22.54
C SER A 45 2.03 -10.81 21.77
N LEU A 46 1.17 -10.92 20.76
CA LEU A 46 0.69 -9.77 19.98
C LEU A 46 -0.13 -8.78 20.83
N THR A 47 -0.75 -9.24 21.92
CA THR A 47 -1.61 -8.40 22.79
C THR A 47 -0.83 -7.60 23.82
N SER A 48 0.44 -7.93 24.06
CA SER A 48 1.30 -7.25 25.05
C SER A 48 1.68 -5.82 24.65
N GLY A 49 1.65 -5.50 23.35
CA GLY A 49 2.13 -4.21 22.83
C GLY A 49 3.65 -4.01 22.96
N THR A 50 4.41 -5.01 23.41
CA THR A 50 5.87 -4.96 23.60
C THR A 50 6.65 -5.80 22.59
N CYS A 51 5.96 -6.55 21.73
CA CYS A 51 6.58 -7.30 20.64
C CYS A 51 7.04 -6.33 19.53
N ARG A 52 8.35 -6.28 19.30
CA ARG A 52 8.95 -5.46 18.22
C ARG A 52 9.50 -6.36 17.13
N LEU A 53 9.24 -6.00 15.87
CA LEU A 53 9.73 -6.71 14.69
C LEU A 53 10.40 -5.72 13.75
N ASP A 54 11.71 -5.82 13.57
CA ASP A 54 12.47 -4.94 12.68
C ASP A 54 12.13 -5.21 11.21
N TYR A 55 11.56 -4.23 10.50
CA TYR A 55 11.17 -4.34 9.09
C TYR A 55 12.35 -4.45 8.12
N ARG A 56 13.57 -4.10 8.55
CA ARG A 56 14.79 -4.26 7.74
C ARG A 56 15.11 -5.72 7.49
N ARG A 57 14.66 -6.63 8.35
CA ARG A 57 14.77 -8.08 8.16
C ARG A 57 13.70 -8.57 7.18
N PRO A 58 14.08 -9.14 6.01
CA PRO A 58 13.12 -9.63 5.02
C PRO A 58 12.07 -10.59 5.59
N GLU A 59 12.47 -11.42 6.56
CA GLU A 59 11.64 -12.45 7.19
C GLU A 59 10.43 -11.86 7.92
N ASN A 60 10.55 -10.63 8.43
CA ASN A 60 9.48 -9.96 9.15
C ASN A 60 8.49 -9.27 8.19
N ARG A 61 8.91 -8.89 6.98
CA ARG A 61 8.12 -8.05 6.07
C ARG A 61 6.83 -8.72 5.64
N ALA A 62 6.89 -10.03 5.38
CA ALA A 62 5.72 -10.80 5.00
C ALA A 62 4.61 -10.67 6.05
N PHE A 63 4.94 -10.70 7.35
CA PHE A 63 3.94 -10.52 8.42
C PHE A 63 3.32 -9.12 8.42
N TYR A 64 4.14 -8.07 8.30
CA TYR A 64 3.64 -6.70 8.16
C TYR A 64 2.67 -6.54 6.98
N LEU A 65 3.04 -7.10 5.82
CA LEU A 65 2.26 -7.00 4.59
C LEU A 65 0.98 -7.83 4.66
N SER A 66 1.02 -9.03 5.26
CA SER A 66 -0.17 -9.84 5.51
C SER A 66 -1.15 -9.12 6.43
N LEU A 67 -0.68 -8.53 7.55
CA LEU A 67 -1.52 -7.75 8.45
C LEU A 67 -2.11 -6.53 7.76
N PHE A 68 -1.30 -5.80 6.99
CA PHE A 68 -1.75 -4.61 6.26
C PHE A 68 -2.84 -4.96 5.24
N LYS A 69 -2.62 -5.98 4.40
CA LYS A 69 -3.63 -6.41 3.42
C LYS A 69 -4.91 -6.89 4.11
N HIS A 70 -4.81 -7.65 5.19
CA HIS A 70 -5.96 -8.08 5.96
C HIS A 70 -6.74 -6.90 6.55
N MET A 71 -6.05 -5.92 7.13
CA MET A 71 -6.65 -4.67 7.62
C MET A 71 -7.44 -3.94 6.52
N ILE A 72 -6.88 -3.83 5.31
CA ILE A 72 -7.57 -3.20 4.17
C ILE A 72 -8.82 -3.99 3.76
N PHE A 73 -8.77 -5.33 3.77
CA PHE A 73 -9.97 -6.15 3.51
C PHE A 73 -11.06 -5.94 4.57
N LEU A 74 -10.69 -5.84 5.86
CA LEU A 74 -11.63 -5.55 6.94
C LEU A 74 -12.28 -4.17 6.78
N GLU A 75 -11.50 -3.17 6.40
CA GLU A 75 -11.98 -1.81 6.14
C GLU A 75 -13.03 -1.79 5.02
N LYS A 76 -12.73 -2.45 3.89
CA LYS A 76 -13.64 -2.57 2.74
C LYS A 76 -14.93 -3.34 3.04
N ARG A 77 -14.90 -4.30 3.98
CA ARG A 77 -16.08 -5.04 4.44
C ARG A 77 -16.94 -4.27 5.45
N GLY A 78 -16.55 -3.05 5.82
CA GLY A 78 -17.30 -2.25 6.78
C GLY A 78 -17.04 -2.65 8.23
N CYS A 79 -15.86 -3.21 8.54
CA CYS A 79 -15.42 -3.53 9.90
C CYS A 79 -14.32 -2.55 10.38
N PRO A 80 -14.57 -1.22 10.45
CA PRO A 80 -13.54 -0.23 10.72
C PRO A 80 -12.94 -0.35 12.13
N ARG A 81 -13.73 -0.80 13.12
CA ARG A 81 -13.25 -1.02 14.50
C ARG A 81 -12.20 -2.12 14.54
N THR A 82 -12.45 -3.26 13.90
CA THR A 82 -11.47 -4.36 13.82
C THR A 82 -10.24 -3.94 13.02
N ALA A 83 -10.45 -3.27 11.88
CA ALA A 83 -9.34 -2.73 11.09
C ALA A 83 -8.47 -1.75 11.90
N LEU A 84 -9.08 -0.91 12.75
CA LEU A 84 -8.35 -0.01 13.65
C LEU A 84 -7.45 -0.78 14.63
N GLU A 85 -7.90 -1.90 15.18
CA GLU A 85 -7.06 -2.72 16.06
C GLU A 85 -5.88 -3.36 15.32
N PHE A 86 -6.07 -3.80 14.07
CA PHE A 86 -4.95 -4.23 13.21
C PHE A 86 -4.00 -3.09 12.88
N CYS A 87 -4.51 -1.87 12.63
CA CYS A 87 -3.68 -0.69 12.41
C CYS A 87 -2.79 -0.39 13.62
N LYS A 88 -3.37 -0.41 14.83
CA LYS A 88 -2.63 -0.27 16.10
C LYS A 88 -1.62 -1.39 16.29
N LEU A 89 -1.98 -2.63 15.95
CA LEU A 89 -1.08 -3.77 16.03
C LEU A 89 0.14 -3.57 15.13
N ILE A 90 -0.07 -3.23 13.85
CA ILE A 90 1.03 -2.96 12.90
C ILE A 90 1.93 -1.84 13.42
N LEU A 91 1.34 -0.75 13.91
CA LEU A 91 2.10 0.37 14.50
C LEU A 91 2.91 -0.07 15.72
N SER A 92 2.37 -0.99 16.54
CA SER A 92 3.06 -1.47 17.74
C SER A 92 4.30 -2.32 17.45
N LEU A 93 4.40 -2.92 16.27
CA LEU A 93 5.54 -3.75 15.88
C LEU A 93 6.81 -2.92 15.65
N ASP A 94 6.68 -1.71 15.12
CA ASP A 94 7.74 -0.73 14.99
C ASP A 94 7.17 0.70 15.08
N PRO A 95 6.90 1.17 16.31
CA PRO A 95 6.23 2.44 16.55
C PRO A 95 7.10 3.65 16.24
N GLU A 96 8.42 3.46 16.06
CA GLU A 96 9.39 4.53 15.78
C GLU A 96 9.62 4.71 14.28
N ASN A 97 9.79 3.64 13.50
CA ASN A 97 10.04 3.81 12.07
C ASN A 97 8.76 3.84 11.24
N ASP A 98 7.66 3.26 11.74
CA ASP A 98 6.40 3.08 11.00
C ASP A 98 6.64 2.70 9.53
N PRO A 99 7.17 1.49 9.28
CA PRO A 99 7.67 1.10 7.96
C PRO A 99 6.59 1.06 6.88
N LEU A 100 5.32 0.88 7.27
CA LEU A 100 4.18 0.89 6.36
C LEU A 100 3.39 2.21 6.38
N CYS A 101 3.87 3.23 7.11
CA CYS A 101 3.18 4.50 7.31
C CYS A 101 1.71 4.35 7.71
N VAL A 102 1.39 3.44 8.65
CA VAL A 102 0.00 3.23 9.09
C VAL A 102 -0.58 4.45 9.81
N LEU A 103 0.26 5.38 10.27
CA LEU A 103 -0.16 6.70 10.71
C LEU A 103 -0.92 7.50 9.63
N LEU A 104 -0.72 7.22 8.34
CA LEU A 104 -1.49 7.83 7.23
C LEU A 104 -2.89 7.23 7.02
N LEU A 105 -3.28 6.24 7.85
CA LEU A 105 -4.55 5.52 7.76
C LEU A 105 -5.33 5.52 9.08
N ILE A 106 -4.62 5.63 10.21
CA ILE A 106 -5.22 5.49 11.55
C ILE A 106 -6.34 6.49 11.81
N ASP A 107 -6.27 7.68 11.23
CA ASP A 107 -7.28 8.73 11.34
C ASP A 107 -8.59 8.33 10.67
N LEU A 108 -8.54 7.83 9.42
CA LEU A 108 -9.70 7.32 8.69
C LEU A 108 -10.39 6.21 9.50
N LEU A 109 -9.61 5.23 9.96
CA LEU A 109 -10.14 4.09 10.70
C LEU A 109 -10.77 4.52 12.03
N SER A 110 -10.14 5.48 12.72
CA SER A 110 -10.67 6.04 13.97
C SER A 110 -11.99 6.78 13.75
N LEU A 111 -12.07 7.62 12.72
CA LEU A 111 -13.29 8.34 12.37
C LEU A 111 -14.42 7.38 11.97
N ARG A 112 -14.14 6.40 11.10
CA ARG A 112 -15.13 5.40 10.67
C ARG A 112 -15.59 4.50 11.82
N ALA A 113 -14.70 4.20 12.77
CA ALA A 113 -15.04 3.44 13.97
C ALA A 113 -15.75 4.27 15.05
N ARG A 114 -15.90 5.59 14.84
CA ARG A 114 -16.43 6.57 15.83
C ARG A 114 -15.58 6.68 17.11
N GLU A 115 -14.29 6.39 16.99
CA GLU A 115 -13.32 6.39 18.09
C GLU A 115 -12.59 7.74 18.16
N TYR A 116 -13.37 8.80 18.24
CA TYR A 116 -12.88 10.19 18.20
C TYR A 116 -11.99 10.51 19.41
N SER A 117 -12.34 9.99 20.58
CA SER A 117 -11.55 10.15 21.81
C SER A 117 -10.18 9.49 21.70
N PHE A 118 -10.08 8.36 21.01
CA PHE A 118 -8.80 7.72 20.74
C PHE A 118 -7.92 8.58 19.84
N LEU A 119 -8.47 9.08 18.72
CA LEU A 119 -7.71 9.89 17.77
C LEU A 119 -7.22 11.20 18.39
N THR A 120 -8.09 11.90 19.11
CA THR A 120 -7.74 13.17 19.77
C THR A 120 -6.71 12.98 20.87
N ARG A 121 -6.82 11.92 21.68
CA ARG A 121 -5.81 11.56 22.69
C ARG A 121 -4.47 11.20 22.05
N MET A 122 -4.48 10.36 21.02
CA MET A 122 -3.26 10.00 20.29
C MET A 122 -2.56 11.25 19.75
N PHE A 123 -3.32 12.18 19.15
CA PHE A 123 -2.78 13.44 18.65
C PHE A 123 -2.11 14.24 19.76
N GLN A 124 -2.76 14.41 20.92
CA GLN A 124 -2.20 15.14 22.06
C GLN A 124 -0.92 14.50 22.60
N GLU A 125 -0.89 13.17 22.71
CA GLU A 125 0.25 12.43 23.25
C GLU A 125 1.44 12.40 22.27
N TRP A 126 1.18 12.28 20.96
CA TRP A 126 2.22 12.00 19.95
C TRP A 126 2.66 13.22 19.13
N GLU A 127 1.93 14.33 19.15
CA GLU A 127 2.26 15.54 18.37
C GLU A 127 3.69 16.01 18.64
N GLY A 128 4.11 16.04 19.91
CA GLY A 128 5.41 16.59 20.30
C GLY A 128 6.63 15.85 19.73
N HIS A 129 6.51 14.56 19.41
CA HIS A 129 7.63 13.75 18.90
C HIS A 129 7.41 13.20 17.49
N ARG A 130 6.17 13.16 16.99
CA ARG A 130 5.86 12.75 15.61
C ARG A 130 5.49 13.89 14.67
N ASN A 131 5.18 15.08 15.18
CA ASN A 131 4.71 16.21 14.38
C ASN A 131 3.49 15.86 13.51
N LEU A 132 2.46 15.23 14.11
CA LEU A 132 1.28 14.73 13.39
C LEU A 132 0.53 15.85 12.67
N SER A 133 0.54 17.08 13.18
CA SER A 133 -0.05 18.26 12.53
C SER A 133 0.56 18.60 11.16
N GLN A 134 1.75 18.06 10.86
CA GLN A 134 2.42 18.17 9.56
C GLN A 134 1.93 17.11 8.55
N LEU A 135 1.01 16.23 8.95
CA LEU A 135 0.39 15.30 8.01
C LEU A 135 -1.03 15.80 7.69
N PRO A 136 -1.39 15.95 6.40
CA PRO A 136 -2.73 16.41 6.02
C PRO A 136 -3.85 15.57 6.65
N ASN A 137 -3.65 14.26 6.77
CA ASN A 137 -4.65 13.38 7.34
C ASN A 137 -4.97 13.72 8.81
N PHE A 138 -3.97 13.88 9.68
CA PHE A 138 -4.22 14.31 11.05
C PHE A 138 -4.71 15.75 11.15
N ALA A 139 -4.14 16.66 10.35
CA ALA A 139 -4.48 18.08 10.40
C ALA A 139 -5.97 18.32 10.12
N PHE A 140 -6.62 17.52 9.28
CA PHE A 140 -8.05 17.63 9.00
C PHE A 140 -8.92 16.64 9.79
N SER A 141 -8.45 15.41 10.04
CA SER A 141 -9.25 14.41 10.75
C SER A 141 -9.38 14.68 12.25
N VAL A 142 -8.36 15.28 12.88
CA VAL A 142 -8.41 15.66 14.31
C VAL A 142 -9.44 16.76 14.59
N PRO A 143 -9.48 17.90 13.87
CA PRO A 143 -10.55 18.88 14.08
C PRO A 143 -11.92 18.29 13.77
N LEU A 144 -12.03 17.43 12.75
CA LEU A 144 -13.28 16.73 12.47
C LEU A 144 -13.71 15.85 13.65
N ALA A 145 -12.79 15.12 14.29
CA ALA A 145 -13.07 14.34 15.48
C ALA A 145 -13.55 15.22 16.65
N TYR A 146 -12.93 16.37 16.89
CA TYR A 146 -13.42 17.34 17.90
C TYR A 146 -14.81 17.88 17.57
N PHE A 147 -15.06 18.20 16.30
CA PHE A 147 -16.38 18.65 15.85
C PHE A 147 -17.44 17.57 16.11
N LEU A 148 -17.17 16.32 15.74
CA LEU A 148 -18.08 15.19 15.96
C LEU A 148 -18.31 14.89 17.45
N LEU A 149 -17.27 15.00 18.29
CA LEU A 149 -17.41 14.90 19.75
C LEU A 149 -18.32 16.02 20.30
N SER A 150 -18.24 17.22 19.74
CA SER A 150 -19.08 18.35 20.15
C SER A 150 -20.55 18.26 19.74
N GLN A 151 -20.92 17.22 19.00
CA GLN A 151 -22.30 16.89 18.67
C GLN A 151 -22.85 15.74 19.52
N GLN A 152 -22.04 15.13 20.40
CA GLN A 152 -22.49 14.05 21.28
C GLN A 152 -23.20 14.60 22.51
N GLU A 153 -24.36 14.05 22.84
CA GLU A 153 -25.20 14.50 23.97
C GLU A 153 -24.62 14.19 25.36
N ALA A 154 -23.53 13.42 25.43
CA ALA A 154 -22.98 12.89 26.69
C ALA A 154 -22.08 13.87 27.47
N LEU A 155 -21.72 15.02 26.90
CA LEU A 155 -20.78 15.98 27.50
C LEU A 155 -21.50 17.22 28.03
N SER A 156 -20.87 17.92 28.98
CA SER A 156 -21.40 19.19 29.49
C SER A 156 -21.35 20.30 28.43
N GLU A 157 -22.24 21.29 28.53
CA GLU A 157 -22.31 22.40 27.57
C GLU A 157 -20.97 23.16 27.43
N ALA A 158 -20.24 23.32 28.54
CA ALA A 158 -18.91 23.94 28.54
C ALA A 158 -17.88 23.12 27.75
N GLU A 159 -17.86 21.80 27.91
CA GLU A 159 -16.97 20.89 27.17
C GLU A 159 -17.32 20.86 25.67
N LEU A 160 -18.62 20.89 25.34
CA LEU A 160 -19.08 20.96 23.96
C LEU A 160 -18.64 22.26 23.28
N SER A 161 -18.79 23.39 23.97
CA SER A 161 -18.36 24.70 23.46
C SER A 161 -16.84 24.73 23.23
N GLN A 162 -16.05 24.25 24.20
CA GLN A 162 -14.60 24.16 24.08
C GLN A 162 -14.17 23.24 22.93
N ALA A 163 -14.84 22.10 22.74
CA ALA A 163 -14.57 21.19 21.64
C ALA A 163 -14.87 21.84 20.27
N ARG A 164 -15.95 22.61 20.14
CA ARG A 164 -16.29 23.36 18.91
C ARG A 164 -15.25 24.41 18.58
N GLU A 165 -14.86 25.22 19.56
CA GLU A 165 -13.86 26.27 19.37
C GLU A 165 -12.51 25.65 18.96
N ARG A 166 -12.09 24.59 19.65
CA ARG A 166 -10.86 23.86 19.31
C ARG A 166 -10.92 23.24 17.93
N ALA A 167 -12.06 22.64 17.54
CA ALA A 167 -12.27 22.08 16.21
C ALA A 167 -12.12 23.15 15.13
N ALA A 168 -12.80 24.29 15.29
CA ALA A 168 -12.74 25.41 14.35
C ALA A 168 -11.32 25.96 14.21
N HIS A 169 -10.65 26.25 15.33
CA HIS A 169 -9.27 26.75 15.33
C HIS A 169 -8.30 25.80 14.61
N LEU A 170 -8.37 24.49 14.92
CA LEU A 170 -7.52 23.49 14.28
C LEU A 170 -7.83 23.33 12.78
N LEU A 171 -9.10 23.36 12.38
CA LEU A 171 -9.48 23.29 10.97
C LEU A 171 -8.98 24.51 10.19
N GLN A 172 -9.08 25.71 10.75
CA GLN A 172 -8.55 26.93 10.13
C GLN A 172 -7.03 26.83 9.95
N HIS A 173 -6.31 26.35 10.96
CA HIS A 173 -4.87 26.10 10.84
C HIS A 173 -4.56 25.06 9.76
N ALA A 174 -5.35 23.98 9.66
CA ALA A 174 -5.18 22.96 8.63
C ALA A 174 -5.41 23.53 7.22
N LEU A 175 -6.44 24.34 7.02
CA LEU A 175 -6.75 25.01 5.76
C LEU A 175 -5.66 26.01 5.35
N ILE A 176 -5.04 26.71 6.30
CA ILE A 176 -3.90 27.60 6.02
C ILE A 176 -2.63 26.78 5.73
N MET A 177 -2.42 25.68 6.45
CA MET A 177 -1.25 24.81 6.31
C MET A 177 -1.29 23.99 5.04
N PHE A 178 -2.47 23.62 4.55
CA PHE A 178 -2.68 22.75 3.40
C PHE A 178 -3.82 23.26 2.50
N PRO A 179 -3.65 24.44 1.87
CA PRO A 179 -4.70 25.05 1.05
C PRO A 179 -5.10 24.18 -0.16
N SER A 180 -4.20 23.33 -0.65
CA SER A 180 -4.46 22.43 -1.77
C SER A 180 -5.43 21.29 -1.46
N VAL A 181 -5.87 21.11 -0.22
CA VAL A 181 -6.85 20.06 0.16
C VAL A 181 -8.28 20.46 -0.21
N LEU A 182 -8.64 21.74 -0.09
CA LEU A 182 -10.03 22.18 -0.13
C LEU A 182 -10.70 21.87 -1.48
N MET A 183 -10.13 22.33 -2.58
CA MET A 183 -10.75 22.18 -3.90
C MET A 183 -10.89 20.71 -4.32
N PRO A 184 -9.84 19.85 -4.26
CA PRO A 184 -10.00 18.43 -4.55
C PRO A 184 -11.02 17.72 -3.64
N LEU A 185 -11.12 18.13 -2.37
CA LEU A 185 -12.12 17.60 -1.45
C LEU A 185 -13.55 17.94 -1.89
N LEU A 186 -13.79 19.21 -2.26
CA LEU A 186 -15.09 19.66 -2.77
C LEU A 186 -15.47 18.95 -4.07
N ASP A 187 -14.50 18.77 -4.99
CA ASP A 187 -14.71 18.04 -6.24
C ASP A 187 -15.15 16.59 -5.98
N HIS A 188 -14.46 15.88 -5.08
CA HIS A 188 -14.83 14.52 -4.65
C HIS A 188 -16.19 14.44 -3.95
N CYS A 189 -16.57 15.51 -3.27
CA CYS A 189 -17.88 15.63 -2.63
C CYS A 189 -18.97 16.10 -3.60
N SER A 190 -18.61 16.47 -4.83
CA SER A 190 -19.51 17.09 -5.82
C SER A 190 -20.19 18.37 -5.30
N VAL A 191 -19.45 19.15 -4.50
CA VAL A 191 -19.90 20.42 -3.93
C VAL A 191 -19.22 21.56 -4.69
N GLN A 192 -19.98 22.56 -5.10
CA GLN A 192 -19.42 23.75 -5.73
C GLN A 192 -19.08 24.79 -4.67
N PRO A 193 -17.86 25.36 -4.68
CA PRO A 193 -17.53 26.48 -3.81
C PRO A 193 -18.32 27.72 -4.19
N ASP A 194 -18.54 28.62 -3.22
CA ASP A 194 -19.10 29.94 -3.48
C ASP A 194 -18.15 30.80 -4.34
N SER A 195 -18.68 31.92 -4.85
CA SER A 195 -17.94 32.82 -5.74
C SER A 195 -16.72 33.46 -5.08
N ARG A 196 -16.73 33.68 -3.76
CA ARG A 196 -15.60 34.24 -3.02
C ARG A 196 -14.46 33.23 -2.98
N VAL A 197 -14.74 31.98 -2.63
CA VAL A 197 -13.73 30.91 -2.58
C VAL A 197 -13.20 30.59 -3.98
N ALA A 198 -14.08 30.46 -4.96
CA ALA A 198 -13.70 30.11 -6.34
C ALA A 198 -12.81 31.17 -7.01
N SER A 199 -13.00 32.45 -6.68
CA SER A 199 -12.21 33.56 -7.23
C SER A 199 -10.92 33.86 -6.45
N HIS A 200 -10.78 33.33 -5.23
CA HIS A 200 -9.66 33.65 -4.36
C HIS A 200 -8.40 32.83 -4.69
N SER A 201 -7.26 33.51 -4.84
CA SER A 201 -5.98 32.89 -5.25
C SER A 201 -5.45 31.85 -4.26
N PHE A 202 -5.79 31.99 -2.97
CA PHE A 202 -5.29 31.12 -1.89
C PHE A 202 -5.75 29.67 -1.99
N PHE A 203 -6.97 29.41 -2.44
CA PHE A 203 -7.49 28.04 -2.65
C PHE A 203 -7.55 27.65 -4.12
N GLY A 204 -7.38 28.61 -5.04
CA GLY A 204 -7.45 28.38 -6.47
C GLY A 204 -6.31 27.54 -7.05
N LEU A 205 -6.29 27.43 -8.39
CA LEU A 205 -5.36 26.57 -9.13
C LEU A 205 -3.88 26.84 -8.82
N GLN A 206 -3.51 28.10 -8.56
CA GLN A 206 -2.14 28.47 -8.21
C GLN A 206 -1.68 27.80 -6.91
N ALA A 207 -2.58 27.63 -5.94
CA ALA A 207 -2.28 26.93 -4.71
C ALA A 207 -1.98 25.45 -4.97
N GLN A 208 -2.67 24.81 -5.91
CA GLN A 208 -2.42 23.42 -6.27
C GLN A 208 -1.08 23.23 -7.01
N ILE A 209 -0.79 24.09 -7.99
CA ILE A 209 0.42 24.00 -8.82
C ILE A 209 1.68 24.32 -8.01
N SER A 210 1.60 25.28 -7.09
CA SER A 210 2.75 25.72 -6.29
C SER A 210 3.16 24.76 -5.17
N GLN A 211 2.35 23.71 -4.89
CA GLN A 211 2.68 22.78 -3.82
C GLN A 211 3.78 21.79 -4.23
N PRO A 212 4.67 21.41 -3.29
CA PRO A 212 5.67 20.37 -3.53
C PRO A 212 5.02 19.02 -3.91
N PRO A 213 5.63 18.22 -4.81
CA PRO A 213 5.07 16.93 -5.25
C PRO A 213 4.81 15.95 -4.09
N ALA A 214 5.70 15.88 -3.11
CA ALA A 214 5.53 15.01 -1.94
C ALA A 214 4.30 15.40 -1.11
N LEU A 215 3.98 16.69 -1.04
CA LEU A 215 2.77 17.16 -0.37
C LEU A 215 1.52 16.79 -1.17
N ASN A 216 1.56 16.96 -2.49
CA ASN A 216 0.45 16.57 -3.37
C ASN A 216 0.11 15.08 -3.21
N GLN A 217 1.13 14.21 -3.09
CA GLN A 217 0.92 12.80 -2.80
C GLN A 217 0.14 12.57 -1.49
N LEU A 218 0.52 13.25 -0.39
CA LEU A 218 -0.17 13.14 0.90
C LEU A 218 -1.60 13.68 0.84
N VAL A 219 -1.81 14.79 0.11
CA VAL A 219 -3.15 15.38 -0.10
C VAL A 219 -4.04 14.42 -0.89
N SER A 220 -3.56 13.87 -2.00
CA SER A 220 -4.30 12.88 -2.80
C SER A 220 -4.64 11.62 -2.01
N LEU A 221 -3.70 11.12 -1.19
CA LEU A 221 -3.97 9.99 -0.29
C LEU A 221 -5.10 10.30 0.69
N TYR A 222 -5.04 11.47 1.34
CA TYR A 222 -6.03 11.88 2.32
C TYR A 222 -7.41 12.06 1.68
N VAL A 223 -7.52 12.90 0.64
CA VAL A 223 -8.79 13.23 -0.01
C VAL A 223 -9.45 11.99 -0.60
N GLY A 224 -8.70 11.18 -1.35
CA GLY A 224 -9.21 9.95 -1.96
C GLY A 224 -9.81 8.97 -0.95
N ARG A 225 -9.33 8.98 0.29
CA ARG A 225 -9.81 8.13 1.39
C ARG A 225 -10.98 8.70 2.16
N THR A 226 -10.88 9.98 2.52
CA THR A 226 -11.71 10.55 3.59
C THR A 226 -12.87 11.38 3.07
N HIS A 227 -12.92 11.70 1.77
CA HIS A 227 -13.96 12.56 1.20
C HIS A 227 -15.40 12.15 1.57
N SER A 228 -15.68 10.84 1.68
CA SER A 228 -17.00 10.34 2.05
C SER A 228 -17.46 10.80 3.44
N LEU A 229 -16.52 11.02 4.37
CA LEU A 229 -16.79 11.54 5.71
C LEU A 229 -17.18 13.02 5.71
N TRP A 230 -16.79 13.77 4.68
CA TRP A 230 -17.08 15.19 4.55
C TRP A 230 -18.43 15.46 3.91
N LYS A 231 -19.07 14.48 3.28
CA LYS A 231 -20.35 14.64 2.57
C LYS A 231 -21.55 14.99 3.47
N ASP A 232 -21.42 14.84 4.78
CA ASP A 232 -22.48 15.22 5.72
C ASP A 232 -22.77 16.73 5.62
N PRO A 233 -24.04 17.15 5.45
CA PRO A 233 -24.38 18.57 5.31
C PRO A 233 -23.97 19.45 6.48
N ALA A 234 -24.00 18.93 7.72
CA ALA A 234 -23.60 19.69 8.89
C ALA A 234 -22.07 19.88 8.92
N ILE A 235 -21.30 18.87 8.50
CA ILE A 235 -19.85 18.98 8.33
C ILE A 235 -19.52 19.99 7.21
N MET A 236 -20.23 19.96 6.08
CA MET A 236 -20.00 20.90 4.99
C MET A 236 -20.31 22.34 5.36
N ALA A 237 -21.44 22.61 6.03
CA ALA A 237 -21.78 23.96 6.49
C ALA A 237 -20.76 24.49 7.51
N TRP A 238 -20.25 23.61 8.38
CA TRP A 238 -19.17 23.94 9.30
C TRP A 238 -17.84 24.22 8.56
N LEU A 239 -17.50 23.41 7.55
CA LEU A 239 -16.32 23.65 6.71
C LEU A 239 -16.41 25.01 6.01
N GLU A 240 -17.54 25.32 5.38
CA GLU A 240 -17.79 26.59 4.69
C GLU A 240 -17.55 27.79 5.60
N THR A 241 -18.07 27.73 6.84
CA THR A 241 -17.87 28.79 7.84
C THR A 241 -16.38 29.02 8.14
N ASN A 242 -15.60 27.94 8.27
CA ASN A 242 -14.16 28.04 8.56
C ASN A 242 -13.35 28.47 7.33
N VAL A 243 -13.74 28.09 6.12
CA VAL A 243 -13.12 28.55 4.88
C VAL A 243 -13.25 30.07 4.75
N HIS A 244 -14.42 30.62 5.04
CA HIS A 244 -14.64 32.07 5.02
C HIS A 244 -13.77 32.81 6.04
N GLU A 245 -13.64 32.26 7.24
CA GLU A 245 -12.76 32.84 8.26
C GLU A 245 -11.28 32.76 7.82
N VAL A 246 -10.84 31.65 7.24
CA VAL A 246 -9.48 31.54 6.69
C VAL A 246 -9.22 32.58 5.61
N LEU A 247 -10.17 32.80 4.69
CA LEU A 247 -10.03 33.87 3.69
C LEU A 247 -9.87 35.24 4.35
N ARG A 248 -10.68 35.56 5.37
CA ARG A 248 -10.53 36.81 6.14
C ARG A 248 -9.12 36.95 6.74
N ARG A 249 -8.56 35.88 7.31
CA ARG A 249 -7.21 35.84 7.91
C ARG A 249 -6.12 36.03 6.86
N VAL A 250 -6.28 35.43 5.68
CA VAL A 250 -5.37 35.58 4.53
C VAL A 250 -5.43 36.99 3.97
N ASP A 251 -6.63 37.55 3.79
CA ASP A 251 -6.85 38.94 3.33
C ASP A 251 -6.18 39.95 4.29
N THR A 252 -6.23 39.65 5.60
CA THR A 252 -5.59 40.47 6.65
C THR A 252 -4.07 40.25 6.72
N SER A 253 -3.51 39.34 5.91
CA SER A 253 -2.08 38.99 5.88
C SER A 253 -1.52 38.59 7.25
N GLU A 254 -2.26 37.75 7.98
CA GLU A 254 -1.78 37.24 9.27
C GLU A 254 -0.44 36.49 9.14
N PRO A 255 0.48 36.63 10.11
CA PRO A 255 1.84 36.10 10.01
C PRO A 255 1.89 34.57 9.87
N VAL A 256 0.87 33.86 10.38
CA VAL A 256 0.76 32.40 10.29
C VAL A 256 0.70 31.90 8.83
N VAL A 257 0.18 32.72 7.91
CA VAL A 257 0.02 32.33 6.50
C VAL A 257 1.39 32.18 5.83
N GLU A 258 2.27 33.15 6.03
CA GLU A 258 3.64 33.10 5.50
C GLU A 258 4.47 32.03 6.24
N GLU A 259 4.30 31.89 7.56
CA GLU A 259 4.96 30.85 8.35
C GLU A 259 4.66 29.45 7.79
N PHE A 260 3.38 29.17 7.51
CA PHE A 260 2.96 27.87 6.99
C PHE A 260 3.38 27.66 5.53
N ALA A 261 3.37 28.72 4.71
CA ALA A 261 3.94 28.66 3.37
C ALA A 261 5.43 28.28 3.40
N GLN A 262 6.22 28.87 4.31
CA GLN A 262 7.63 28.53 4.47
C GLN A 262 7.84 27.12 5.03
N LYS A 263 7.04 26.70 6.01
CA LYS A 263 7.06 25.32 6.53
C LYS A 263 6.84 24.31 5.41
N ARG A 264 5.86 24.54 4.52
CA ARG A 264 5.61 23.65 3.39
C ARG A 264 6.81 23.53 2.46
N LYS A 265 7.43 24.66 2.08
CA LYS A 265 8.62 24.68 1.21
C LYS A 265 9.79 23.89 1.79
N VAL A 266 9.99 23.97 3.11
CA VAL A 266 11.12 23.30 3.78
C VAL A 266 10.85 21.80 4.00
N ARG A 267 9.63 21.42 4.39
CA ARG A 267 9.35 20.07 4.94
C ARG A 267 8.96 19.03 3.90
N TYR A 268 8.38 19.41 2.75
CA TYR A 268 7.85 18.46 1.75
C TYR A 268 8.67 18.41 0.46
N GLN A 269 10.00 18.56 0.55
CA GLN A 269 10.88 18.55 -0.63
C GLN A 269 10.87 17.19 -1.35
N SER A 270 10.84 16.10 -0.59
CA SER A 270 10.75 14.73 -1.12
C SER A 270 9.98 13.84 -0.16
N ALA A 271 9.32 12.80 -0.71
CA ALA A 271 8.60 11.83 0.09
C ALA A 271 9.57 10.72 0.55
N PRO A 272 9.60 10.39 1.86
CA PRO A 272 10.28 9.20 2.36
C PRO A 272 9.84 7.91 1.67
N ARG A 273 10.75 6.94 1.55
CA ARG A 273 10.50 5.67 0.86
C ARG A 273 9.33 4.87 1.43
N ASN A 274 9.12 4.92 2.76
CA ASN A 274 7.97 4.28 3.40
C ASN A 274 6.63 4.92 3.00
N ILE A 275 6.59 6.24 2.73
CA ILE A 275 5.39 6.89 2.20
C ILE A 275 5.11 6.41 0.76
N SER A 276 6.14 6.34 -0.10
CA SER A 276 5.97 5.79 -1.45
C SER A 276 5.51 4.33 -1.42
N ARG A 277 6.04 3.51 -0.49
CA ARG A 277 5.59 2.14 -0.25
C ARG A 277 4.13 2.10 0.17
N HIS A 278 3.73 2.96 1.10
CA HIS A 278 2.35 3.07 1.55
C HIS A 278 1.43 3.39 0.37
N VAL A 279 1.80 4.33 -0.50
CA VAL A 279 0.99 4.70 -1.69
C VAL A 279 0.78 3.52 -2.61
N ILE A 280 1.85 2.75 -2.91
CA ILE A 280 1.75 1.54 -3.72
C ILE A 280 0.81 0.53 -3.05
N LEU A 281 0.95 0.31 -1.74
CA LEU A 281 0.09 -0.59 -0.98
C LEU A 281 -1.36 -0.13 -0.88
N SER A 282 -1.60 1.17 -1.02
CA SER A 282 -2.91 1.80 -0.89
C SER A 282 -3.72 1.74 -2.17
N GLU A 283 -3.02 1.72 -3.32
CA GLU A 283 -3.59 1.53 -4.65
C GLU A 283 -4.66 2.55 -5.04
N LEU A 284 -4.59 3.74 -4.43
CA LEU A 284 -5.42 4.88 -4.78
C LEU A 284 -4.89 5.47 -6.07
N LYS A 285 -5.67 5.38 -7.16
CA LYS A 285 -5.27 5.78 -8.52
C LYS A 285 -4.61 7.16 -8.56
N GLU A 286 -5.21 8.14 -7.89
CA GLU A 286 -4.73 9.53 -7.84
C GLU A 286 -3.39 9.66 -7.11
N ALA A 287 -3.24 8.97 -5.97
CA ALA A 287 -2.00 9.00 -5.21
C ALA A 287 -0.87 8.23 -5.93
N THR A 288 -1.19 7.12 -6.59
CA THR A 288 -0.25 6.35 -7.42
C THR A 288 0.23 7.17 -8.61
N ALA A 289 -0.66 7.96 -9.24
CA ALA A 289 -0.28 8.88 -10.32
C ALA A 289 0.66 10.01 -9.86
N ALA A 290 0.64 10.36 -8.56
CA ALA A 290 1.51 11.35 -7.96
C ALA A 290 2.89 10.79 -7.51
N LEU A 291 3.18 9.51 -7.76
CA LEU A 291 4.48 8.92 -7.42
C LEU A 291 5.62 9.49 -8.29
N PRO A 292 6.82 9.72 -7.72
CA PRO A 292 8.00 10.13 -8.48
C PRO A 292 8.41 9.07 -9.53
N LEU A 293 8.99 9.53 -10.65
CA LEU A 293 9.45 8.66 -11.75
C LEU A 293 10.52 7.65 -11.30
N GLU A 294 11.32 8.02 -10.31
CA GLU A 294 12.35 7.15 -9.71
C GLU A 294 11.75 5.92 -9.05
N VAL A 295 10.50 6.02 -8.58
CA VAL A 295 9.78 4.91 -7.95
C VAL A 295 9.04 4.09 -9.00
N THR A 296 8.36 4.73 -9.94
CA THR A 296 7.52 4.04 -10.94
C THR A 296 8.32 3.33 -12.03
N SER A 297 9.58 3.73 -12.26
CA SER A 297 10.49 3.08 -13.21
C SER A 297 11.06 1.75 -12.71
N GLN A 298 10.96 1.45 -11.40
CA GLN A 298 11.48 0.22 -10.82
C GLN A 298 10.40 -0.88 -10.80
N PRO A 299 10.73 -2.14 -11.13
CA PRO A 299 9.77 -3.23 -11.01
C PRO A 299 9.43 -3.43 -9.52
N VAL A 300 8.16 -3.25 -9.17
CA VAL A 300 7.68 -3.44 -7.80
C VAL A 300 7.14 -4.84 -7.65
N ILE A 301 7.69 -5.57 -6.69
CA ILE A 301 7.24 -6.92 -6.33
C ILE A 301 6.10 -6.79 -5.31
N GLY A 302 4.95 -7.42 -5.58
CA GLY A 302 3.74 -7.27 -4.75
C GLY A 302 3.88 -7.79 -3.32
N PHE A 303 4.74 -8.80 -3.11
CA PHE A 303 5.03 -9.38 -1.79
C PHE A 303 6.19 -8.70 -1.03
N ASP A 304 6.93 -7.77 -1.66
CA ASP A 304 7.95 -6.94 -0.98
C ASP A 304 8.11 -5.58 -1.69
N PRO A 305 7.12 -4.68 -1.57
CA PRO A 305 7.14 -3.42 -2.28
C PRO A 305 8.15 -2.46 -1.68
N LEU A 306 9.06 -1.97 -2.53
CA LEU A 306 10.11 -1.00 -2.19
C LEU A 306 10.86 -1.38 -0.89
N PRO A 307 11.63 -2.47 -0.82
CA PRO A 307 12.30 -2.89 0.41
C PRO A 307 13.25 -1.80 0.95
N PRO A 308 13.53 -1.74 2.28
CA PRO A 308 14.52 -0.85 2.86
C PRO A 308 15.89 -1.02 2.20
N LEU A 309 16.61 0.09 2.01
CA LEU A 309 17.94 0.08 1.39
C LEU A 309 19.00 -0.56 2.31
N ASP A 310 18.76 -0.53 3.62
CA ASP A 310 19.58 -1.07 4.69
C ASP A 310 19.06 -2.43 5.19
N SER A 311 18.63 -3.28 4.25
CA SER A 311 18.12 -4.63 4.56
C SER A 311 19.14 -5.47 5.34
N ILE A 312 18.69 -6.16 6.39
CA ILE A 312 19.52 -7.04 7.21
C ILE A 312 19.21 -8.49 6.84
N THR A 313 20.14 -9.13 6.13
CA THR A 313 20.01 -10.54 5.73
C THR A 313 20.40 -11.46 6.89
N SER A 314 19.45 -12.24 7.41
CA SER A 314 19.70 -13.11 8.58
C SER A 314 20.33 -14.46 8.22
N TYR A 315 20.22 -14.88 6.96
CA TYR A 315 20.79 -16.14 6.47
C TYR A 315 21.38 -15.98 5.07
N THR A 316 22.55 -16.57 4.84
CA THR A 316 23.16 -16.65 3.52
C THR A 316 22.66 -17.89 2.82
N ARG A 317 22.10 -17.74 1.61
CA ARG A 317 21.80 -18.90 0.76
C ARG A 317 23.13 -19.63 0.48
N PRO A 318 23.23 -20.96 0.70
CA PRO A 318 24.40 -21.73 0.31
C PRO A 318 24.69 -21.54 -1.18
N GLU A 319 25.97 -21.41 -1.55
CA GLU A 319 26.36 -21.36 -2.95
C GLU A 319 25.80 -22.58 -3.67
N ARG A 320 25.00 -22.33 -4.70
CA ARG A 320 24.54 -23.40 -5.58
C ARG A 320 25.77 -23.81 -6.38
N THR A 321 26.21 -25.04 -6.23
CA THR A 321 27.12 -25.66 -7.18
C THR A 321 26.40 -25.75 -8.52
N THR A 322 26.56 -24.73 -9.36
CA THR A 322 26.26 -24.83 -10.79
C THR A 322 27.27 -25.83 -11.33
N HIS A 323 26.89 -27.11 -11.35
CA HIS A 323 27.60 -28.04 -12.21
C HIS A 323 27.44 -27.50 -13.63
N PRO A 324 28.54 -27.19 -14.34
CA PRO A 324 28.47 -26.87 -15.75
C PRO A 324 28.07 -28.17 -16.47
N SER A 325 26.78 -28.43 -16.53
CA SER A 325 26.24 -29.47 -17.38
C SER A 325 26.33 -28.95 -18.82
N ASN A 326 26.92 -29.73 -19.72
CA ASN A 326 26.86 -29.56 -21.19
C ASN A 326 25.42 -29.74 -21.74
N GLU A 327 24.43 -29.24 -21.00
CA GLU A 327 23.02 -29.35 -21.31
C GLU A 327 22.61 -28.21 -22.25
N SER A 328 21.79 -28.54 -23.25
CA SER A 328 21.26 -27.56 -24.20
C SER A 328 20.41 -26.50 -23.48
N THR A 329 20.35 -25.28 -24.03
CA THR A 329 19.55 -24.14 -23.52
C THR A 329 18.10 -24.52 -23.23
N LEU A 330 17.55 -25.46 -24.01
CA LEU A 330 16.20 -26.01 -23.87
C LEU A 330 16.05 -26.91 -22.63
N SER A 331 17.09 -27.69 -22.30
CA SER A 331 17.15 -28.48 -21.06
C SER A 331 17.20 -27.55 -19.84
N LEU A 332 18.02 -26.50 -19.90
CA LEU A 332 18.11 -25.49 -18.84
C LEU A 332 16.77 -24.77 -18.62
N PHE A 333 16.05 -24.47 -19.71
CA PHE A 333 14.71 -23.88 -19.64
C PHE A 333 13.72 -24.80 -18.93
N PHE A 334 13.60 -26.08 -19.31
CA PHE A 334 12.68 -27.00 -18.65
C PHE A 334 13.07 -27.31 -17.20
N ARG A 335 14.36 -27.36 -16.91
CA ARG A 335 14.86 -27.53 -15.54
C ARG A 335 14.55 -26.32 -14.66
N SER A 336 14.49 -25.11 -15.25
CA SER A 336 14.06 -23.89 -14.55
C SER A 336 12.57 -23.89 -14.17
N LEU A 337 11.75 -24.69 -14.88
CA LEU A 337 10.31 -24.82 -14.63
C LEU A 337 9.99 -25.86 -13.55
N LEU A 338 10.96 -26.69 -13.13
CA LEU A 338 10.77 -27.66 -12.07
C LEU A 338 10.90 -26.98 -10.69
N PRO A 339 9.94 -27.19 -9.76
CA PRO A 339 10.05 -26.66 -8.41
C PRO A 339 11.25 -27.29 -7.70
N ASN A 340 12.21 -26.47 -7.28
CA ASN A 340 13.47 -26.89 -6.67
C ASN A 340 13.25 -27.56 -5.30
N PHE A 341 13.07 -28.89 -5.31
CA PHE A 341 13.33 -29.75 -4.16
C PHE A 341 14.57 -30.59 -4.47
N THR A 342 15.76 -29.98 -4.40
CA THR A 342 16.96 -30.79 -4.28
C THR A 342 17.06 -31.20 -2.82
N LEU A 343 16.48 -32.35 -2.48
CA LEU A 343 16.94 -33.10 -1.31
C LEU A 343 18.43 -33.32 -1.55
N GLN A 344 19.21 -32.68 -0.70
CA GLN A 344 20.64 -32.81 -0.60
C GLN A 344 20.98 -34.30 -0.65
N GLY A 345 21.54 -34.75 -1.78
CA GLY A 345 22.27 -36.00 -1.79
C GLY A 345 23.45 -35.78 -0.85
N GLU A 346 23.31 -36.25 0.40
CA GLU A 346 24.46 -36.43 1.26
C GLU A 346 25.50 -37.21 0.46
N ILE A 347 26.68 -36.62 0.28
CA ILE A 347 27.86 -37.37 -0.08
C ILE A 347 28.14 -38.26 1.14
N ARG A 348 27.55 -39.45 1.17
CA ARG A 348 28.05 -40.56 1.98
C ARG A 348 29.01 -41.35 1.12
N GLN A 349 30.28 -41.29 1.48
CA GLN A 349 31.28 -42.28 1.08
C GLN A 349 30.81 -43.66 1.56
N ASP A 350 30.83 -44.61 0.63
CA ASP A 350 30.82 -46.06 0.77
C ASP A 350 29.72 -46.75 1.61
N GLY A 351 29.03 -47.70 0.95
CA GLY A 351 28.37 -48.83 1.61
C GLY A 351 26.85 -48.88 1.49
N ASP A 352 26.40 -49.71 0.54
CA ASP A 352 25.16 -50.49 0.46
C ASP A 352 23.77 -49.89 0.73
N GLU A 353 22.92 -50.12 -0.28
CA GLU A 353 21.47 -50.41 -0.27
C GLU A 353 20.52 -49.47 0.50
N GLU A 354 19.93 -48.50 -0.23
CA GLU A 354 18.46 -48.24 -0.31
C GLU A 354 18.20 -46.87 -0.97
N ALA A 355 17.90 -46.84 -2.28
CA ALA A 355 17.44 -45.62 -2.96
C ALA A 355 16.64 -45.89 -4.25
N GLY A 356 15.57 -46.68 -4.18
CA GLY A 356 14.72 -46.98 -5.35
C GLY A 356 13.94 -45.77 -5.91
N ALA A 357 13.47 -44.86 -5.05
CA ALA A 357 12.54 -43.80 -5.47
C ALA A 357 13.20 -42.66 -6.30
N GLY A 358 14.48 -42.37 -6.07
CA GLY A 358 15.21 -41.32 -6.79
C GLY A 358 15.66 -41.74 -8.19
N GLN A 359 15.97 -43.03 -8.37
CA GLN A 359 16.30 -43.59 -9.69
C GLN A 359 15.06 -43.68 -10.59
N ASP A 360 13.90 -44.06 -10.04
CA ASP A 360 12.65 -44.14 -10.82
C ASP A 360 12.19 -42.78 -11.34
N LEU A 361 12.36 -41.70 -10.56
CA LEU A 361 11.99 -40.36 -10.99
C LEU A 361 12.92 -39.82 -12.09
N ASN A 362 14.24 -40.02 -11.96
CA ASN A 362 15.19 -39.66 -13.00
C ASN A 362 14.97 -40.48 -14.29
N GLN A 363 14.62 -41.75 -14.17
CA GLN A 363 14.21 -42.56 -15.32
C GLN A 363 12.90 -42.04 -15.94
N GLY A 364 11.93 -41.62 -15.14
CA GLY A 364 10.68 -41.00 -15.60
C GLY A 364 10.91 -39.70 -16.38
N VAL A 365 11.79 -38.83 -15.89
CA VAL A 365 12.18 -37.58 -16.56
C VAL A 365 12.91 -37.85 -17.87
N ASN A 366 13.84 -38.82 -17.88
CA ASN A 366 14.55 -39.19 -19.10
C ASN A 366 13.61 -39.81 -20.16
N ARG A 367 12.61 -40.59 -19.74
CA ARG A 367 11.57 -41.13 -20.63
C ARG A 367 10.67 -40.04 -21.20
N LEU A 368 10.28 -39.05 -20.40
CA LEU A 368 9.50 -37.91 -20.85
C LEU A 368 10.27 -37.06 -21.87
N MET A 369 11.55 -36.78 -21.60
CA MET A 369 12.43 -36.03 -22.50
C MET A 369 12.66 -36.78 -23.83
N ALA A 370 12.78 -38.11 -23.79
CA ALA A 370 12.86 -38.94 -24.99
C ALA A 370 11.56 -38.91 -25.80
N ALA A 371 10.40 -39.06 -25.14
CA ALA A 371 9.09 -39.01 -25.79
C ALA A 371 8.79 -37.65 -26.44
N MET A 372 9.19 -36.55 -25.79
CA MET A 372 9.01 -35.21 -26.36
C MET A 372 9.96 -34.93 -27.52
N ARG A 373 11.20 -35.46 -27.48
CA ARG A 373 12.13 -35.38 -28.62
C ARG A 373 11.60 -36.13 -29.83
N ASP A 374 10.98 -37.30 -29.61
CA ASP A 374 10.40 -38.13 -30.67
C ASP A 374 9.11 -37.50 -31.25
N MET A 375 8.28 -36.89 -30.39
CA MET A 375 7.11 -36.14 -30.81
C MET A 375 7.49 -34.94 -31.69
N LEU A 376 8.54 -34.19 -31.33
CA LEU A 376 9.03 -33.05 -32.10
C LEU A 376 9.68 -33.45 -33.42
N ALA A 377 10.32 -34.62 -33.48
CA ALA A 377 10.90 -35.16 -34.73
C ALA A 377 9.83 -35.55 -35.76
N ASN A 378 8.60 -35.83 -35.30
CA ASN A 378 7.46 -36.24 -36.14
C ASN A 378 6.51 -35.08 -36.53
N ILE A 379 6.81 -33.84 -36.16
CA ILE A 379 6.04 -32.67 -36.64
C ILE A 379 6.53 -32.33 -38.06
N GLN A 380 5.90 -32.94 -39.07
CA GLN A 380 6.02 -32.47 -40.45
C GLN A 380 5.11 -31.25 -40.65
N PHE A 381 5.70 -30.08 -40.85
CA PHE A 381 4.99 -28.91 -41.36
C PHE A 381 4.57 -29.20 -42.81
N GLN A 382 3.28 -29.42 -43.06
CA GLN A 382 2.74 -29.35 -44.42
C GLN A 382 2.67 -27.87 -44.83
N GLU A 383 3.45 -27.48 -45.84
CA GLU A 383 3.26 -26.19 -46.51
C GLU A 383 1.89 -26.16 -47.22
N PRO A 384 1.12 -25.06 -47.12
CA PRO A 384 -0.12 -24.92 -47.86
C PRO A 384 0.16 -24.83 -49.38
N PRO A 385 -0.75 -25.32 -50.25
CA PRO A 385 -0.53 -25.31 -51.70
C PRO A 385 -0.40 -23.87 -52.22
N ARG A 386 0.64 -23.64 -53.03
CA ARG A 386 0.84 -22.40 -53.79
C ARG A 386 -0.13 -22.37 -54.97
N ASP A 387 -1.01 -21.39 -55.03
CA ASP A 387 -1.74 -21.03 -56.25
C ASP A 387 -0.75 -20.40 -57.24
N GLU A 388 -0.39 -21.15 -58.29
CA GLU A 388 0.24 -20.62 -59.49
C GLU A 388 -0.86 -20.05 -60.40
N ASN A 389 -0.97 -18.72 -60.47
CA ASN A 389 -1.65 -18.06 -61.59
C ASN A 389 -0.58 -17.69 -62.64
N PRO A 390 -0.61 -18.25 -63.85
CA PRO A 390 0.34 -17.92 -64.90
C PRO A 390 -0.11 -16.69 -65.69
N ASP A 391 0.80 -15.74 -65.90
CA ASP A 391 0.63 -14.66 -66.88
C ASP A 391 0.54 -15.23 -68.31
N GLY A 392 -0.37 -14.66 -69.11
CA GLY A 392 -0.48 -14.96 -70.52
C GLY A 392 -1.08 -13.76 -71.27
N ASP A 393 -0.20 -12.97 -71.88
CA ASP A 393 -0.54 -11.98 -72.91
C ASP A 393 -1.38 -12.61 -74.03
N ALA A 394 -2.44 -11.91 -74.43
CA ALA A 394 -3.09 -12.09 -75.72
C ALA A 394 -3.61 -10.73 -76.22
N ASP A 395 -2.83 -10.08 -77.08
CA ASP A 395 -3.36 -9.19 -78.11
C ASP A 395 -4.21 -10.02 -79.09
N TRP A 396 -5.35 -9.49 -79.54
CA TRP A 396 -5.80 -9.38 -80.95
C TRP A 396 -7.28 -8.91 -81.02
N ASP A 397 -7.48 -7.88 -81.86
CA ASP A 397 -8.68 -7.26 -82.46
C ASP A 397 -9.61 -6.33 -81.63
#